data_AF-A0A8J7VF56-F1
#
_entry.id   AF-A0A8J7VF56-F1
#
_cell.length_a   1.000
_cell.length_b   1.000
_cell.length_c   1.000
_cell.angle_alpha   90.00
_cell.angle_beta   90.00
_cell.angle_gamma   90.00
#
_symmetry.space_group_name_H-M   'P 1'
#
loop_
_entity.id
_entity.type
_entity.pdbx_description
1 polymer ?
#
loop_
_entity_poly.entity_id
_entity_poly.type
_entity_poly.pdbx_seq_one_letter_code
_entity_poly.pdbx_strand_id
1 'polypeptide(L)'
;IERAERLGYRNMEFIQEDLRTYVPSRKIDMVVSLHACDIATDYAISAAIRAESGSMVIVPCCHKEMIDQIDAEDLAPLYKHNIFRARLNDLLTDSLRSLFIESYGYEVSALEYISPLDTPKNLMIRAVKTSPENAEARKQYQDMKKFFNVSPTMENYVY
;
A
#
# COMPACT_ATOMS: atom_id res chain seq x y z
N ILE A 1 26.75 6.96 19.74
CA ILE A 1 27.11 6.51 18.38
C ILE A 1 25.83 6.16 17.68
N GLU A 2 25.47 6.96 16.69
CA GLU A 2 24.27 6.80 15.89
C GLU A 2 24.30 5.42 15.20
N ARG A 3 23.14 4.79 14.95
CA ARG A 3 23.10 3.41 14.39
C ARG A 3 23.86 3.33 13.06
N ALA A 4 23.82 4.39 12.25
CA ALA A 4 24.59 4.51 11.02
C ALA A 4 26.10 4.43 11.25
N GLU A 5 26.63 5.20 12.21
CA GLU A 5 28.06 5.20 12.57
C GLU A 5 28.52 3.82 13.07
N ARG A 6 27.70 3.15 13.89
CA ARG A 6 28.01 1.79 14.37
C ARG A 6 28.13 0.76 13.24
N LEU A 7 27.38 0.96 12.16
CA LEU A 7 27.35 0.08 10.99
C LEU A 7 28.28 0.56 9.87
N GLY A 8 28.96 1.69 10.04
CA GLY A 8 29.87 2.26 9.05
C GLY A 8 29.19 2.92 7.84
N TYR A 9 27.90 3.23 7.91
CA TYR A 9 27.19 3.92 6.84
C TYR A 9 27.49 5.43 6.85
N ARG A 10 27.72 6.00 5.66
CA ARG A 10 28.09 7.43 5.49
C ARG A 10 26.97 8.28 4.88
N ASN A 11 25.95 7.65 4.31
CA ASN A 11 24.87 8.28 3.54
C ASN A 11 23.50 7.68 3.90
N MET A 12 23.37 7.19 5.13
CA MET A 12 22.15 6.57 5.64
C MET A 12 21.88 7.10 7.04
N GLU A 13 20.63 7.42 7.29
CA GLU A 13 20.13 7.83 8.59
C GLU A 13 19.09 6.80 9.04
N PHE A 14 19.14 6.42 10.32
CA PHE A 14 18.14 5.52 10.91
C PHE A 14 17.24 6.34 11.81
N ILE A 15 16.01 6.53 11.37
CA ILE A 15 15.02 7.34 12.05
C ILE A 15 14.00 6.40 12.70
N GLN A 16 13.81 6.52 14.02
CA GLN A 16 12.78 5.80 14.74
C GLN A 16 11.59 6.73 14.94
N GLU A 17 10.59 6.63 14.06
CA GLU A 17 9.42 7.50 14.07
C GLU A 17 8.16 6.72 13.71
N ASP A 18 7.01 7.32 13.97
CA ASP A 18 5.71 6.79 13.60
C ASP A 18 5.28 7.31 12.23
N LEU A 19 5.14 6.42 11.24
CA LEU A 19 4.74 6.78 9.87
C LEU A 19 3.34 7.42 9.79
N ARG A 20 2.50 7.31 10.83
CA ARG A 20 1.20 7.98 10.88
C ARG A 20 1.34 9.51 10.98
N THR A 21 2.40 9.99 11.62
CA THR A 21 2.62 11.42 11.90
C THR A 21 3.95 11.95 11.38
N TYR A 22 4.84 11.08 10.91
CA TYR A 22 6.14 11.47 10.39
C TYR A 22 6.02 12.39 9.18
N VAL A 23 6.77 13.49 9.22
CA VAL A 23 6.94 14.45 8.13
C VAL A 23 8.43 14.58 7.84
N PRO A 24 8.91 14.24 6.64
CA PRO A 24 10.31 14.38 6.29
C PRO A 24 10.77 15.83 6.34
N SER A 25 11.99 16.08 6.82
CA SER A 25 12.63 17.41 6.84
C SER A 25 13.11 17.89 5.47
N ARG A 26 13.07 17.02 4.45
CA ARG A 26 13.50 17.28 3.09
C ARG A 26 12.54 16.66 2.09
N LYS A 27 12.54 17.17 0.85
CA LYS A 27 11.82 16.56 -0.25
C LYS A 27 12.29 15.11 -0.45
N ILE A 28 11.34 14.20 -0.62
CA ILE A 28 11.59 12.78 -0.86
C ILE A 28 11.38 12.49 -2.35
N ASP A 29 12.40 12.00 -3.04
CA ASP A 29 12.26 11.65 -4.47
C ASP A 29 11.60 10.28 -4.66
N MET A 30 11.90 9.33 -3.77
CA MET A 30 11.38 7.97 -3.83
C MET A 30 11.13 7.41 -2.42
N VAL A 31 10.00 6.73 -2.25
CA VAL A 31 9.72 5.89 -1.08
C VAL A 31 9.81 4.43 -1.46
N VAL A 32 10.48 3.62 -0.63
CA VAL A 32 10.56 2.17 -0.83
C VAL A 32 10.05 1.48 0.43
N SER A 33 9.05 0.62 0.28
CA SER A 33 8.47 -0.19 1.36
C SER A 33 8.52 -1.65 0.97
N LEU A 34 9.39 -2.42 1.63
CA LEU A 34 9.62 -3.83 1.33
C LEU A 34 9.13 -4.70 2.48
N HIS A 35 8.25 -5.65 2.16
CA HIS A 35 7.69 -6.59 3.13
C HIS A 35 6.99 -5.94 4.32
N ALA A 36 6.44 -4.74 4.13
CA ALA A 36 5.51 -4.17 5.10
C ALA A 36 4.25 -5.05 5.12
N CYS A 37 3.86 -5.46 6.32
CA CYS A 37 2.73 -6.35 6.53
C CYS A 37 1.47 -5.54 6.88
N ASP A 38 0.34 -5.95 6.33
CA ASP A 38 -0.99 -5.45 6.67
C ASP A 38 -1.06 -3.92 6.57
N ILE A 39 -1.55 -3.23 7.60
CA ILE A 39 -1.69 -1.77 7.63
C ILE A 39 -0.34 -1.01 7.65
N ALA A 40 0.80 -1.68 7.86
CA ALA A 40 2.09 -1.00 7.75
C ALA A 40 2.37 -0.53 6.31
N THR A 41 1.86 -1.28 5.31
CA THR A 41 1.91 -0.87 3.90
C THR A 41 1.08 0.39 3.68
N ASP A 42 -0.10 0.45 4.28
CA ASP A 42 -1.00 1.60 4.22
C ASP A 42 -0.32 2.84 4.81
N TYR A 43 0.34 2.72 5.96
CA TYR A 43 1.10 3.82 6.55
C TYR A 43 2.23 4.30 5.65
N ALA A 44 2.94 3.39 4.98
CA ALA A 44 3.98 3.76 4.04
C ALA A 44 3.42 4.48 2.80
N ILE A 45 2.28 4.03 2.27
CA ILE A 45 1.56 4.69 1.16
C ILE A 45 1.16 6.10 1.57
N SER A 46 0.47 6.26 2.70
CA SER A 46 0.00 7.56 3.16
C SER A 46 1.17 8.50 3.46
N ALA A 47 2.25 8.01 4.06
CA ALA A 47 3.47 8.80 4.28
C ALA A 47 4.11 9.24 2.95
N ALA A 48 4.13 8.39 1.93
CA ALA A 48 4.66 8.73 0.61
C ALA A 48 3.84 9.80 -0.11
N ILE A 49 2.50 9.76 0.05
CA ILE A 49 1.58 10.76 -0.47
C ILE A 49 1.73 12.09 0.29
N ARG A 50 1.74 12.08 1.63
CA ARG A 50 1.95 13.29 2.47
C ARG A 50 3.29 13.96 2.19
N ALA A 51 4.33 13.17 1.92
CA ALA A 51 5.65 13.67 1.55
C ALA A 51 5.75 14.17 0.11
N GLU A 52 4.66 14.09 -0.68
CA GLU A 52 4.61 14.40 -2.11
C GLU A 52 5.75 13.75 -2.90
N SER A 53 6.03 12.48 -2.59
CA SER A 53 7.16 11.79 -3.18
C SER A 53 7.03 11.64 -4.69
N GLY A 54 8.13 11.77 -5.43
CA GLY A 54 8.10 11.65 -6.90
C GLY A 54 7.74 10.25 -7.39
N SER A 55 8.09 9.23 -6.60
CA SER A 55 7.79 7.83 -6.91
C SER A 55 7.73 6.97 -5.65
N MET A 56 7.12 5.80 -5.75
CA MET A 56 7.16 4.79 -4.70
C MET A 56 7.23 3.36 -5.25
N VAL A 57 7.89 2.49 -4.51
CA VAL A 57 7.96 1.05 -4.76
C VAL A 57 7.53 0.32 -3.51
N ILE A 58 6.46 -0.48 -3.62
CA ILE A 58 5.80 -1.13 -2.50
C ILE A 58 5.70 -2.62 -2.80
N VAL A 59 6.22 -3.44 -1.89
CA VAL A 59 6.07 -4.90 -1.92
C VAL A 59 5.18 -5.30 -0.74
N PRO A 60 3.85 -5.42 -0.94
CA PRO A 60 2.95 -5.86 0.10
C PRO A 60 3.19 -7.34 0.44
N CYS A 61 3.13 -7.69 1.72
CA CYS A 61 3.44 -9.05 2.19
C CYS A 61 2.24 -9.81 2.75
N CYS A 62 1.38 -9.16 3.53
CA CYS A 62 0.27 -9.79 4.23
C CYS A 62 -0.93 -8.85 4.26
N HIS A 63 -2.14 -9.37 4.23
CA HIS A 63 -3.38 -8.59 4.26
C HIS A 63 -4.33 -9.27 5.24
N LYS A 64 -4.75 -8.54 6.27
CA LYS A 64 -5.75 -9.00 7.24
C LYS A 64 -6.86 -7.99 7.42
N GLU A 65 -6.56 -6.72 7.23
CA GLU A 65 -7.50 -5.62 7.42
C GLU A 65 -8.87 -5.84 6.73
N MET A 66 -8.87 -6.27 5.46
CA MET A 66 -10.10 -6.44 4.70
C MET A 66 -10.83 -7.75 5.00
N ILE A 67 -10.14 -8.75 5.57
CA ILE A 67 -10.70 -10.09 5.77
C ILE A 67 -11.96 -10.05 6.64
N ASP A 68 -11.96 -9.19 7.66
CA ASP A 68 -13.04 -9.09 8.64
C ASP A 68 -14.12 -8.05 8.29
N GLN A 69 -13.91 -7.25 7.24
CA GLN A 69 -14.83 -6.17 6.84
C GLN A 69 -15.82 -6.59 5.76
N ILE A 70 -15.44 -7.53 4.89
CA ILE A 70 -16.31 -7.95 3.78
C ILE A 70 -17.45 -8.79 4.34
N ASP A 71 -18.64 -8.19 4.38
CA ASP A 71 -19.88 -8.91 4.62
C ASP A 71 -20.27 -9.69 3.37
N ALA A 72 -20.52 -10.99 3.53
CA ALA A 72 -20.28 -11.96 2.48
C ALA A 72 -21.45 -12.89 2.20
N GLU A 73 -22.68 -12.47 2.50
CA GLU A 73 -23.85 -13.30 2.18
C GLU A 73 -23.89 -13.60 0.66
N ASP A 74 -23.63 -12.60 -0.19
CA ASP A 74 -23.58 -12.77 -1.65
C ASP A 74 -22.33 -13.51 -2.16
N LEU A 75 -21.25 -13.51 -1.37
CA LEU A 75 -19.97 -14.17 -1.70
C LEU A 75 -19.80 -15.54 -1.00
N ALA A 76 -20.83 -16.01 -0.28
CA ALA A 76 -20.75 -17.21 0.54
C ALA A 76 -20.28 -18.46 -0.23
N PRO A 77 -20.69 -18.71 -1.49
CA PRO A 77 -20.18 -19.84 -2.28
C PRO A 77 -18.67 -19.73 -2.57
N LEU A 78 -18.18 -18.52 -2.81
CA LEU A 78 -16.77 -18.24 -3.08
C LEU A 78 -15.91 -18.42 -1.81
N TYR A 79 -16.46 -18.08 -0.65
CA TYR A 79 -15.78 -18.18 0.64
C TYR A 79 -15.87 -19.54 1.32
N LYS A 80 -16.49 -20.54 0.67
CA LYS A 80 -16.56 -21.91 1.18
C LYS A 80 -15.20 -22.49 1.58
N HIS A 81 -14.13 -22.07 0.91
CA HIS A 81 -12.76 -22.44 1.24
C HIS A 81 -11.96 -21.20 1.68
N ASN A 82 -11.34 -21.28 2.86
CA ASN A 82 -10.56 -20.17 3.43
C ASN A 82 -9.46 -19.65 2.50
N ILE A 83 -8.90 -20.50 1.64
CA ILE A 83 -7.88 -20.09 0.66
C ILE A 83 -8.43 -19.12 -0.39
N PHE A 84 -9.68 -19.28 -0.82
CA PHE A 84 -10.31 -18.36 -1.78
C PHE A 84 -10.64 -17.02 -1.13
N ARG A 85 -11.12 -17.07 0.12
CA ARG A 85 -11.32 -15.86 0.93
C ARG A 85 -10.01 -15.10 1.09
N ALA A 86 -8.91 -15.76 1.45
CA ALA A 86 -7.61 -15.13 1.62
C ALA A 86 -7.11 -14.48 0.30
N ARG A 87 -7.17 -15.21 -0.81
CA ARG A 87 -6.71 -14.71 -2.11
C ARG A 87 -7.53 -13.53 -2.63
N LEU A 88 -8.86 -13.56 -2.45
CA LEU A 88 -9.69 -12.42 -2.83
C LEU A 88 -9.38 -11.19 -1.98
N ASN A 89 -9.18 -11.38 -0.68
CA ASN A 89 -8.81 -10.29 0.22
C ASN A 89 -7.46 -9.66 -0.13
N ASP A 90 -6.46 -10.48 -0.45
CA ASP A 90 -5.16 -10.01 -0.94
C ASP A 90 -5.35 -9.13 -2.19
N LEU A 91 -6.06 -9.66 -3.20
CA LEU A 91 -6.32 -8.96 -4.46
C LEU A 91 -7.12 -7.67 -4.27
N LEU A 92 -8.16 -7.70 -3.45
CA LEU A 92 -8.99 -6.54 -3.15
C LEU A 92 -8.17 -5.44 -2.48
N THR A 93 -7.38 -5.82 -1.47
CA THR A 93 -6.56 -4.87 -0.71
C THR A 93 -5.56 -4.16 -1.64
N ASP A 94 -4.85 -4.91 -2.49
CA ASP A 94 -3.86 -4.33 -3.40
C ASP A 94 -4.50 -3.54 -4.55
N SER A 95 -5.70 -3.92 -4.98
CA SER A 95 -6.49 -3.16 -5.95
C SER A 95 -6.93 -1.81 -5.35
N LEU A 96 -7.43 -1.81 -4.11
CA LEU A 96 -7.80 -0.58 -3.40
C LEU A 96 -6.58 0.31 -3.16
N ARG A 97 -5.43 -0.25 -2.77
CA ARG A 97 -4.17 0.50 -2.63
C ARG A 97 -3.75 1.14 -3.94
N SER A 98 -3.84 0.40 -5.04
CA SER A 98 -3.48 0.90 -6.38
C SER A 98 -4.38 2.07 -6.77
N LEU A 99 -5.71 1.89 -6.70
CA LEU A 99 -6.68 2.96 -7.00
C LEU A 99 -6.54 4.17 -6.07
N PHE A 100 -6.23 3.94 -4.79
CA PHE A 100 -5.97 5.01 -3.83
C PHE A 100 -4.76 5.83 -4.25
N ILE A 101 -3.63 5.18 -4.55
CA ILE A 101 -2.40 5.85 -5.03
C ILE A 101 -2.68 6.59 -6.34
N GLU A 102 -3.37 5.97 -7.29
CA GLU A 102 -3.77 6.59 -8.56
C GLU A 102 -4.61 7.84 -8.34
N SER A 103 -5.54 7.84 -7.37
CA SER A 103 -6.39 8.99 -7.05
C SER A 103 -5.61 10.25 -6.67
N TYR A 104 -4.37 10.07 -6.19
CA TYR A 104 -3.40 11.14 -5.93
C TYR A 104 -2.51 11.43 -7.14
N GLY A 105 -2.92 11.09 -8.36
CA GLY A 105 -2.22 11.47 -9.59
C GLY A 105 -0.90 10.73 -9.86
N TYR A 106 -0.75 9.55 -9.27
CA TYR A 106 0.32 8.64 -9.63
C TYR A 106 -0.13 7.71 -10.76
N GLU A 107 0.74 7.46 -11.71
CA GLU A 107 0.63 6.32 -12.61
C GLU A 107 1.13 5.07 -11.89
N VAL A 108 0.28 4.04 -11.76
CA VAL A 108 0.56 2.82 -11.00
C VAL A 108 0.76 1.63 -11.94
N SER A 109 1.69 0.75 -11.58
CA SER A 109 1.89 -0.55 -12.20
C SER A 109 2.01 -1.62 -11.11
N ALA A 110 1.10 -2.60 -11.14
CA ALA A 110 1.15 -3.78 -10.30
C ALA A 110 1.78 -4.92 -11.11
N LEU A 111 2.94 -5.41 -10.67
CA LEU A 111 3.79 -6.32 -11.44
C LEU A 111 4.18 -7.53 -10.59
N GLU A 112 4.35 -8.68 -11.25
CA GLU A 112 5.04 -9.83 -10.65
C GLU A 112 6.55 -9.54 -10.60
N TYR A 113 7.15 -9.48 -9.41
CA TYR A 113 8.59 -9.16 -9.26
C TYR A 113 9.47 -10.38 -9.01
N ILE A 114 8.87 -11.51 -8.62
CA ILE A 114 9.55 -12.78 -8.38
C ILE A 114 8.62 -13.93 -8.80
N SER A 115 9.21 -15.08 -9.13
CA SER A 115 8.43 -16.24 -9.54
C SER A 115 7.45 -16.64 -8.42
N PRO A 116 6.18 -16.97 -8.74
CA PRO A 116 5.24 -17.51 -7.78
C PRO A 116 5.67 -18.88 -7.23
N LEU A 117 6.63 -19.54 -7.89
CA LEU A 117 7.24 -20.78 -7.40
C LEU A 117 8.13 -20.54 -6.18
N ASP A 118 8.76 -19.36 -6.08
CA ASP A 118 9.61 -18.99 -4.96
C ASP A 118 8.78 -18.47 -3.77
N THR A 119 7.77 -17.65 -4.06
CA THR A 119 6.84 -17.14 -3.04
C THR A 119 5.49 -16.77 -3.65
N PRO A 120 4.36 -17.06 -2.97
CA PRO A 120 3.05 -16.56 -3.39
C PRO A 120 2.87 -15.05 -3.14
N LYS A 121 3.80 -14.41 -2.42
CA LYS A 121 3.83 -12.96 -2.18
C LYS A 121 4.82 -12.31 -3.13
N ASN A 122 4.38 -12.22 -4.38
CA ASN A 122 5.22 -11.86 -5.51
C ASN A 122 4.78 -10.58 -6.24
N LEU A 123 3.86 -9.81 -5.65
CA LEU A 123 3.39 -8.54 -6.21
C LEU A 123 4.31 -7.38 -5.78
N MET A 124 4.61 -6.50 -6.74
CA MET A 124 5.21 -5.20 -6.49
C MET A 124 4.34 -4.11 -7.13
N ILE A 125 3.99 -3.10 -6.34
CA ILE A 125 3.31 -1.90 -6.80
C ILE A 125 4.38 -0.82 -7.00
N ARG A 126 4.54 -0.39 -8.25
CA ARG A 126 5.37 0.76 -8.62
C ARG A 126 4.45 1.93 -8.94
N ALA A 127 4.75 3.12 -8.44
CA ALA A 127 3.99 4.31 -8.75
C ALA A 127 4.90 5.52 -9.04
N VAL A 128 4.53 6.33 -10.03
CA VAL A 128 5.26 7.54 -10.43
C VAL A 128 4.29 8.71 -10.51
N LYS A 129 4.60 9.84 -9.88
CA LYS A 129 3.74 11.03 -9.88
C LYS A 129 3.73 11.65 -11.29
N THR A 130 2.55 11.75 -11.91
CA THR A 130 2.37 12.30 -13.27
C THR A 130 1.39 13.47 -13.30
N SER A 131 0.46 13.54 -12.35
CA SER A 131 -0.49 14.64 -12.19
C SER A 131 -0.70 14.99 -10.70
N PRO A 132 -1.33 16.14 -10.39
CA PRO A 132 -1.70 16.47 -9.01
C PRO A 132 -2.74 15.50 -8.43
N GLU A 133 -3.72 15.10 -9.24
CA GLU A 133 -4.80 14.19 -8.86
C GLU A 133 -5.35 13.41 -10.06
N ASN A 134 -6.16 12.38 -9.77
CA ASN A 134 -6.95 11.63 -10.75
C ASN A 134 -8.37 11.41 -10.22
N ALA A 135 -9.32 12.20 -10.70
CA ALA A 135 -10.70 12.15 -10.24
C ALA A 135 -11.42 10.83 -10.62
N GLU A 136 -11.06 10.22 -11.75
CA GLU A 136 -11.66 8.95 -12.18
C GLU A 136 -11.21 7.80 -11.28
N ALA A 137 -9.90 7.71 -10.99
CA ALA A 137 -9.39 6.72 -10.02
C ALA A 137 -9.99 6.93 -8.62
N ARG A 138 -10.16 8.19 -8.19
CA ARG A 138 -10.85 8.52 -6.93
C ARG A 138 -12.28 7.98 -6.92
N LYS A 139 -13.03 8.15 -8.01
CA LYS A 139 -14.39 7.63 -8.14
C LYS A 139 -14.42 6.10 -8.09
N GLN A 140 -13.57 5.44 -8.88
CA GLN A 140 -13.47 3.97 -8.91
C GLN A 140 -13.10 3.40 -7.53
N TYR A 141 -12.18 4.05 -6.82
CA TYR A 141 -11.84 3.71 -5.44
C TYR A 141 -13.05 3.77 -4.51
N GLN A 142 -13.82 4.86 -4.55
CA GLN A 142 -15.01 5.03 -3.71
C GLN A 142 -16.13 4.04 -4.06
N ASP A 143 -16.35 3.79 -5.36
CA ASP A 143 -17.34 2.83 -5.84
C ASP A 143 -16.98 1.41 -5.39
N MET A 144 -15.70 1.02 -5.51
CA MET A 144 -15.21 -0.30 -5.07
C MET A 144 -15.32 -0.46 -3.55
N LYS A 145 -14.93 0.55 -2.77
CA LYS A 145 -15.11 0.56 -1.32
C LYS A 145 -16.56 0.36 -0.93
N LYS A 146 -17.48 1.11 -1.55
CA LYS A 146 -18.91 1.05 -1.27
C LYS A 146 -19.49 -0.31 -1.63
N PHE A 147 -19.06 -0.89 -2.75
CA PHE A 147 -19.51 -2.20 -3.20
C PHE A 147 -19.12 -3.31 -2.21
N PHE A 148 -17.87 -3.32 -1.74
CA PHE A 148 -17.39 -4.31 -0.77
C PHE A 148 -17.68 -3.94 0.69
N ASN A 149 -18.26 -2.77 0.94
CA ASN A 149 -18.52 -2.20 2.27
C ASN A 149 -17.26 -2.18 3.17
N VAL A 150 -16.13 -1.71 2.63
CA VAL A 150 -14.83 -1.68 3.32
C VAL A 150 -14.33 -0.26 3.58
N SER A 151 -13.52 -0.11 4.63
CA SER A 151 -12.91 1.13 5.10
C SER A 151 -11.39 0.94 5.28
N PRO A 152 -10.58 1.21 4.23
CA PRO A 152 -9.13 1.09 4.30
C PRO A 152 -8.45 2.13 5.19
N THR A 153 -7.46 1.69 5.96
CA THR A 153 -6.75 2.47 6.98
C THR A 153 -5.98 3.64 6.38
N MET A 154 -5.40 3.46 5.18
CA MET A 154 -4.60 4.49 4.49
C MET A 154 -5.28 5.86 4.34
N GLU A 155 -6.62 5.92 4.28
CA GLU A 155 -7.37 7.19 4.16
C GLU A 155 -7.21 8.10 5.37
N ASN A 156 -6.99 7.52 6.54
CA ASN A 156 -6.97 8.27 7.79
C ASN A 156 -5.64 9.02 8.01
N TYR A 157 -4.64 8.79 7.15
CA TYR A 157 -3.27 9.26 7.36
C TYR A 157 -2.73 10.06 6.17
N VAL A 158 -3.57 10.56 5.27
CA VAL A 158 -3.13 11.39 4.13
C VAL A 158 -3.19 12.90 4.40
N TYR A 159 -3.65 13.31 5.59
CA TYR A 159 -3.78 14.71 6.02
C TYR A 159 -2.94 15.01 7.26
#